data_AF-A0A378WQ19-F1
#
_entry.id   AF-A0A378WQ19-F1
#
_cell.length_a   1.000
_cell.length_b   1.000
_cell.length_c   1.000
_cell.angle_alpha   90.00
_cell.angle_beta   90.00
_cell.angle_gamma   90.00
#
_symmetry.space_group_name_H-M   'P 1'
#
loop_
_entity.id
_entity.type
_entity.pdbx_description
1 polymer ?
#
loop_
_entity_poly.entity_id
_entity_poly.type
_entity_poly.pdbx_seq_one_letter_code
_entity_poly.pdbx_strand_id
1 'polypeptide(L)'
;MSPLGISATADAFRLSAATTLRAHAQSGFGASDFRLYRPWYHTATTAWPERILLSVNEFRPHRLSDLVPVATISARLEKQVLRTDGALGIVTSYQPWGRITYSLSLWADADALEEFTGSPDHVVVMNTYRSRGYLRHIHWWGRHRSIGESMAEARRRLDAGEGRRVGEPRDRWARRDQQRMAGAASDPAR
;
A
#
# COMPACT_ATOMS: atom_id res chain seq x y z
N MET A 1 -29.33 -4.37 -23.44
CA MET A 1 -28.11 -3.95 -24.18
C MET A 1 -27.24 -3.16 -23.23
N SER A 2 -26.23 -3.78 -22.63
CA SER A 2 -25.27 -3.12 -21.76
C SER A 2 -24.05 -2.69 -22.59
N PRO A 3 -23.72 -1.40 -22.70
CA PRO A 3 -22.38 -1.01 -23.12
C PRO A 3 -21.45 -1.11 -21.89
N LEU A 4 -20.14 -1.18 -22.14
CA LEU A 4 -19.05 -1.09 -21.16
C LEU A 4 -18.56 -2.43 -20.57
N GLY A 5 -18.18 -3.34 -21.46
CA GLY A 5 -17.12 -4.31 -21.23
C GLY A 5 -15.72 -3.68 -21.25
N ILE A 6 -15.51 -2.54 -20.58
CA ILE A 6 -14.16 -2.12 -20.21
C ILE A 6 -13.77 -3.04 -19.05
N SER A 7 -13.10 -4.14 -19.39
CA SER A 7 -12.76 -5.24 -18.49
C SER A 7 -12.21 -4.71 -17.16
N ALA A 8 -12.63 -5.29 -16.03
CA ALA A 8 -12.09 -4.99 -14.69
C ALA A 8 -10.54 -5.02 -14.65
N THR A 9 -9.93 -5.75 -15.59
CA THR A 9 -8.49 -5.78 -15.87
C THR A 9 -7.93 -4.45 -16.36
N ALA A 10 -8.60 -3.77 -17.30
CA ALA A 10 -8.16 -2.46 -17.82
C ALA A 10 -8.18 -1.41 -16.70
N ASP A 11 -9.22 -1.45 -15.88
CA ASP A 11 -9.34 -0.61 -14.68
C ASP A 11 -8.18 -0.85 -13.71
N ALA A 12 -7.69 -2.08 -13.56
CA ALA A 12 -6.60 -2.46 -12.66
C ALA A 12 -5.22 -1.92 -13.09
N PHE A 13 -5.04 -1.60 -14.37
CA PHE A 13 -3.81 -1.02 -14.91
C PHE A 13 -3.93 0.45 -15.30
N ARG A 14 -5.01 1.12 -14.91
CA ARG A 14 -5.14 2.56 -15.10
C ARG A 14 -4.09 3.31 -14.28
N LEU A 15 -3.09 3.86 -14.94
CA LEU A 15 -2.04 4.68 -14.34
C LEU A 15 -2.35 6.18 -14.48
N SER A 16 -1.83 6.97 -13.55
CA SER A 16 -1.88 8.43 -13.56
C SER A 16 -0.46 9.00 -13.59
N ALA A 17 -0.05 9.54 -14.74
CA ALA A 17 1.24 10.22 -14.87
C ALA A 17 1.35 11.41 -13.89
N ALA A 18 0.27 12.18 -13.74
CA ALA A 18 0.24 13.32 -12.83
C ALA A 18 0.37 12.93 -11.34
N THR A 19 -0.25 11.81 -10.93
CA THR A 19 -0.06 11.28 -9.56
C THR A 19 1.36 10.75 -9.40
N THR A 20 1.84 10.01 -10.41
CA THR A 20 3.17 9.40 -10.42
C THR A 20 4.28 10.43 -10.27
N LEU A 21 4.30 11.46 -11.12
CA LEU A 21 5.36 12.47 -11.12
C LEU A 21 5.35 13.30 -9.83
N ARG A 22 4.16 13.69 -9.34
CA ARG A 22 4.05 14.44 -8.08
C ARG A 22 4.51 13.61 -6.88
N ALA A 23 4.00 12.38 -6.74
CA ALA A 23 4.38 11.51 -5.64
C ALA A 23 5.88 11.19 -5.67
N HIS A 24 6.47 10.97 -6.85
CA HIS A 24 7.91 10.75 -6.98
C HIS A 24 8.72 11.98 -6.53
N ALA A 25 8.42 13.16 -7.07
CA ALA A 25 9.10 14.40 -6.69
C ALA A 25 9.01 14.70 -5.18
N GLN A 26 7.86 14.43 -4.56
CA GLN A 26 7.61 14.66 -3.13
C GLN A 26 8.26 13.62 -2.22
N SER A 27 8.53 12.42 -2.74
CA SER A 27 9.08 11.32 -1.93
C SER A 27 10.59 11.42 -1.68
N GLY A 28 11.33 12.10 -2.55
CA GLY A 28 12.80 12.09 -2.55
C GLY A 28 13.41 10.73 -2.92
N PHE A 29 12.63 9.80 -3.45
CA PHE A 29 13.11 8.49 -3.90
C PHE A 29 13.98 8.59 -5.16
N GLY A 30 15.00 7.74 -5.24
CA GLY A 30 15.81 7.58 -6.45
C GLY A 30 15.08 6.78 -7.55
N ALA A 31 15.72 6.68 -8.72
CA ALA A 31 15.15 5.97 -9.88
C ALA A 31 14.87 4.48 -9.61
N SER A 32 15.65 3.82 -8.74
CA SER A 32 15.42 2.43 -8.31
C SER A 32 14.08 2.24 -7.62
N ASP A 33 13.59 3.27 -6.95
CA ASP A 33 12.39 3.29 -6.13
C ASP A 33 11.24 4.05 -6.80
N PHE A 34 11.37 4.28 -8.12
CA PHE A 34 10.32 4.85 -8.93
C PHE A 34 9.08 3.95 -8.92
N ARG A 35 7.91 4.57 -8.71
CA ARG A 35 6.61 3.89 -8.61
C ARG A 35 5.64 4.48 -9.60
N LEU A 36 4.89 3.61 -10.26
CA LEU A 36 3.76 3.95 -11.11
C LEU A 36 2.51 3.96 -10.24
N TYR A 37 1.86 5.12 -10.13
CA TYR A 37 0.66 5.29 -9.32
C TYR A 37 -0.59 5.21 -10.18
N ARG A 38 -1.63 4.62 -9.59
CA ARG A 38 -3.01 4.77 -10.07
C ARG A 38 -3.53 6.18 -9.75
N PRO A 39 -4.67 6.60 -10.32
CA PRO A 39 -5.34 7.82 -9.90
C PRO A 39 -5.52 7.87 -8.38
N TRP A 40 -5.34 9.06 -7.82
CA TRP A 40 -5.63 9.31 -6.40
C TRP A 40 -7.14 9.43 -6.23
N TYR A 41 -7.71 8.68 -5.28
CA TYR A 41 -9.11 8.76 -4.93
C TYR A 41 -9.25 9.23 -3.48
N HIS A 42 -10.09 10.24 -3.26
CA HIS A 42 -10.47 10.72 -1.94
C HIS A 42 -11.99 10.66 -1.81
N THR A 43 -12.49 10.47 -0.59
CA THR A 43 -13.92 10.55 -0.32
C THR A 43 -14.33 12.03 -0.25
N ALA A 44 -15.48 12.36 -0.83
CA ALA A 44 -15.83 13.75 -1.17
C ALA A 44 -16.44 14.54 0.00
N THR A 45 -16.42 14.05 1.24
CA THR A 45 -17.50 14.42 2.18
C THR A 45 -17.12 14.85 3.59
N THR A 46 -15.84 14.90 3.98
CA THR A 46 -15.48 15.34 5.35
C THR A 46 -14.26 16.23 5.34
N ALA A 47 -14.30 17.31 6.12
CA ALA A 47 -13.09 18.04 6.49
C ALA A 47 -12.13 17.06 7.19
N TRP A 48 -10.90 16.94 6.69
CA TRP A 48 -9.97 15.97 7.25
C TRP A 48 -9.60 16.38 8.68
N PRO A 49 -9.61 15.44 9.64
CA PRO A 49 -9.03 15.67 10.96
C PRO A 49 -7.58 16.14 10.87
N GLU A 50 -7.10 16.89 11.87
CA GLU A 50 -5.71 17.35 11.92
C GLU A 50 -4.72 16.16 11.92
N ARG A 51 -5.08 15.10 12.65
CA ARG A 51 -4.38 13.83 12.69
C ARG A 51 -5.31 12.74 12.19
N ILE A 52 -4.82 11.98 11.23
CA ILE A 52 -5.52 10.87 10.60
C ILE A 52 -4.68 9.61 10.74
N LEU A 53 -5.30 8.45 10.55
CA LEU A 53 -4.61 7.19 10.54
C LEU A 53 -4.18 6.85 9.11
N LEU A 54 -2.88 6.76 8.89
CA LEU A 54 -2.30 6.35 7.61
C LEU A 54 -1.96 4.86 7.70
N SER A 55 -2.29 4.09 6.67
CA SER A 55 -1.99 2.66 6.58
C SER A 55 -1.31 2.35 5.25
N VAL A 56 -0.15 1.71 5.32
CA VAL A 56 0.65 1.35 4.15
C VAL A 56 0.93 -0.15 4.12
N ASN A 57 0.66 -0.75 2.97
CA ASN A 57 1.09 -2.11 2.64
C ASN A 57 2.16 -2.07 1.56
N GLU A 58 3.21 -2.88 1.70
CA GLU A 58 4.19 -3.19 0.67
C GLU A 58 4.20 -4.70 0.45
N PHE A 59 3.67 -5.13 -0.69
CA PHE A 59 3.59 -6.54 -1.02
C PHE A 59 4.52 -6.88 -2.17
N ARG A 60 5.39 -7.85 -1.94
CA ARG A 60 6.28 -8.40 -2.96
C ARG A 60 5.89 -9.86 -3.25
N PRO A 61 5.21 -10.13 -4.37
CA PRO A 61 4.87 -11.50 -4.73
C PRO A 61 6.12 -12.33 -5.04
N HIS A 62 6.07 -13.61 -4.72
CA HIS A 62 7.12 -14.57 -5.05
C HIS A 62 7.22 -14.80 -6.57
N ARG A 63 6.10 -14.79 -7.29
CA ARG A 63 6.08 -15.05 -8.75
C ARG A 63 5.60 -13.83 -9.54
N LEU A 64 6.17 -13.62 -10.74
CA LEU A 64 5.72 -12.53 -11.63
C LEU A 64 4.26 -12.73 -12.06
N SER A 65 3.84 -13.98 -12.22
CA SER A 65 2.47 -14.34 -12.57
C SER A 65 1.44 -13.85 -11.56
N ASP A 66 1.83 -13.59 -10.31
CA ASP A 66 0.93 -13.08 -9.27
C ASP A 66 0.71 -11.56 -9.39
N LEU A 67 1.48 -10.84 -10.20
CA LEU A 67 1.33 -9.38 -10.34
C LEU A 67 -0.03 -8.97 -10.91
N VAL A 68 -0.50 -9.66 -11.95
CA VAL A 68 -1.79 -9.33 -12.58
C VAL A 68 -2.97 -9.61 -11.63
N PRO A 69 -3.07 -10.80 -10.99
CA PRO A 69 -4.08 -11.04 -9.96
C PRO A 69 -4.05 -10.02 -8.81
N VAL A 70 -2.86 -9.65 -8.32
CA VAL A 70 -2.70 -8.68 -7.24
C VAL A 70 -3.17 -7.29 -7.67
N ALA A 71 -2.86 -6.85 -8.88
CA ALA A 71 -3.31 -5.56 -9.40
C ALA A 71 -4.84 -5.49 -9.48
N THR A 72 -5.47 -6.54 -10.00
CA THR A 72 -6.94 -6.64 -10.08
C THR A 72 -7.58 -6.60 -8.71
N ILE A 73 -7.04 -7.34 -7.74
CA ILE A 73 -7.53 -7.35 -6.37
C ILE A 73 -7.31 -6.00 -5.69
N SER A 74 -6.17 -5.36 -5.92
CA SER A 74 -5.89 -4.01 -5.40
C SER A 74 -6.93 -3.00 -5.89
N ALA A 75 -7.30 -3.03 -7.17
CA ALA A 75 -8.35 -2.16 -7.71
C ALA A 75 -9.75 -2.47 -7.13
N ARG A 76 -10.05 -3.73 -6.78
CA ARG A 76 -11.28 -4.09 -6.07
C ARG A 76 -11.27 -3.55 -4.64
N LEU A 77 -10.18 -3.75 -3.91
CA LEU A 77 -10.02 -3.26 -2.54
C LEU A 77 -10.04 -1.74 -2.47
N GLU A 78 -9.48 -1.03 -3.47
CA GLU A 78 -9.63 0.43 -3.60
C GLU A 78 -11.09 0.85 -3.60
N LYS A 79 -11.94 0.20 -4.41
CA LYS A 79 -13.38 0.48 -4.48
C LYS A 79 -14.07 0.17 -3.14
N GLN A 80 -13.59 -0.82 -2.39
CA GLN A 80 -14.11 -1.14 -1.07
C GLN A 80 -13.72 -0.08 -0.04
N VAL A 81 -12.45 0.35 0.01
CA VAL A 81 -12.00 1.43 0.90
C VAL A 81 -12.82 2.70 0.67
N LEU A 82 -13.07 3.07 -0.59
CA LEU A 82 -13.87 4.26 -0.92
C LEU A 82 -15.34 4.17 -0.51
N ARG A 83 -15.82 3.00 -0.10
CA ARG A 83 -17.18 2.77 0.42
C ARG A 83 -17.22 2.56 1.93
N THR A 84 -16.07 2.46 2.60
CA THR A 84 -16.02 2.31 4.05
C THR A 84 -16.18 3.68 4.69
N ASP A 85 -17.12 3.78 5.63
CA ASP A 85 -17.32 5.02 6.39
C ASP A 85 -16.05 5.34 7.20
N GLY A 86 -15.67 6.61 7.24
CA GLY A 86 -14.41 7.05 7.85
C GLY A 86 -13.17 6.87 6.96
N ALA A 87 -13.25 6.24 5.78
CA ALA A 87 -12.16 6.29 4.81
C ALA A 87 -12.03 7.70 4.20
N LEU A 88 -10.82 8.23 4.14
CA LEU A 88 -10.52 9.56 3.59
C LEU A 88 -9.95 9.50 2.18
N GLY A 89 -9.25 8.41 1.85
CA GLY A 89 -8.71 8.21 0.52
C GLY A 89 -7.80 6.99 0.41
N ILE A 90 -7.51 6.61 -0.83
CA ILE A 90 -6.61 5.51 -1.16
C ILE A 90 -5.91 5.76 -2.48
N VAL A 91 -4.67 5.28 -2.54
CA VAL A 91 -3.96 5.07 -3.80
C VAL A 91 -3.12 3.81 -3.72
N THR A 92 -3.10 3.05 -4.81
CA THR A 92 -2.12 1.98 -4.97
C THR A 92 -1.11 2.32 -6.06
N SER A 93 0.07 1.73 -5.93
CA SER A 93 1.19 1.94 -6.85
C SER A 93 2.01 0.68 -7.02
N TYR A 94 2.82 0.66 -8.05
CA TYR A 94 3.68 -0.46 -8.38
C TYR A 94 5.10 0.02 -8.67
N GLN A 95 6.11 -0.62 -8.09
CA GLN A 95 7.52 -0.41 -8.41
C GLN A 95 7.97 -1.47 -9.42
N PRO A 96 8.17 -1.12 -10.71
CA PRO A 96 8.50 -2.08 -11.76
C PRO A 96 9.73 -2.92 -11.47
N TRP A 97 10.84 -2.25 -11.12
CA TRP A 97 12.12 -2.90 -10.88
C TRP A 97 12.15 -3.71 -9.59
N GLY A 98 11.36 -3.28 -8.60
CA GLY A 98 11.22 -3.96 -7.32
C GLY A 98 10.26 -5.14 -7.39
N ARG A 99 9.33 -5.18 -8.35
CA ARG A 99 8.12 -6.03 -8.31
C ARG A 99 7.36 -5.89 -6.99
N ILE A 100 7.18 -4.66 -6.52
CA ILE A 100 6.48 -4.40 -5.26
C ILE A 100 5.20 -3.62 -5.58
N THR A 101 4.08 -4.09 -5.06
CA THR A 101 2.82 -3.36 -5.06
C THR A 101 2.63 -2.69 -3.72
N TYR A 102 2.15 -1.45 -3.74
CA TYR A 102 1.93 -0.65 -2.55
C TYR A 102 0.48 -0.20 -2.47
N SER A 103 -0.04 -0.08 -1.25
CA SER A 103 -1.25 0.70 -0.98
C SER A 103 -0.95 1.74 0.09
N LEU A 104 -1.46 2.95 -0.07
CA LEU A 104 -1.59 3.95 0.99
C LEU A 104 -3.08 4.23 1.14
N SER A 105 -3.65 3.89 2.29
CA SER A 105 -5.02 4.27 2.68
C SER A 105 -4.99 5.22 3.86
N LEU A 106 -5.94 6.15 3.84
CA LEU A 106 -6.10 7.21 4.84
C LEU A 106 -7.46 7.02 5.51
N TRP A 107 -7.48 7.11 6.83
CA TRP A 107 -8.65 6.83 7.67
C TRP A 107 -8.83 7.94 8.71
N ALA A 108 -10.07 8.31 8.98
CA ALA A 108 -10.40 9.26 10.02
C ALA A 108 -10.06 8.71 11.41
N ASP A 109 -10.24 7.41 11.60
CA ASP A 109 -10.05 6.72 12.87
C ASP A 109 -9.61 5.25 12.71
N ALA A 110 -9.32 4.62 13.86
CA ALA A 110 -8.87 3.24 13.92
C ALA A 110 -10.00 2.24 13.65
N ASP A 111 -11.24 2.58 14.03
CA ASP A 111 -12.40 1.71 13.89
C ASP A 111 -12.73 1.51 12.40
N ALA A 112 -12.66 2.57 11.60
CA ALA A 112 -12.84 2.52 10.14
C ALA A 112 -11.78 1.63 9.45
N LEU A 113 -10.51 1.72 9.89
CA LEU A 113 -9.47 0.82 9.40
C LEU A 113 -9.75 -0.63 9.83
N GLU A 114 -10.15 -0.84 11.08
CA GLU A 114 -10.47 -2.16 11.61
C GLU A 114 -11.63 -2.79 10.84
N GLU A 115 -12.71 -2.05 10.59
CA GLU A 115 -13.86 -2.49 9.78
C GLU A 115 -13.41 -2.96 8.39
N PHE A 116 -12.59 -2.16 7.70
CA PHE A 116 -12.08 -2.54 6.39
C PHE A 116 -11.21 -3.79 6.44
N THR A 117 -10.28 -3.87 7.41
CA THR A 117 -9.36 -5.01 7.54
C THR A 117 -10.06 -6.29 8.01
N GLY A 118 -11.15 -6.17 8.77
CA GLY A 118 -12.00 -7.26 9.21
C GLY A 118 -13.00 -7.73 8.16
N SER A 119 -13.15 -7.01 7.04
CA SER A 119 -14.13 -7.38 6.02
C SER A 119 -13.83 -8.76 5.41
N PRO A 120 -14.86 -9.54 5.02
CA PRO A 120 -14.66 -10.86 4.43
C PRO A 120 -13.76 -10.85 3.18
N ASP A 121 -13.93 -9.85 2.32
CA ASP A 121 -13.13 -9.67 1.11
C ASP A 121 -11.65 -9.43 1.45
N HIS A 122 -11.37 -8.57 2.44
CA HIS A 122 -10.00 -8.30 2.87
C HIS A 122 -9.34 -9.54 3.47
N VAL A 123 -10.05 -10.24 4.37
CA VAL A 123 -9.58 -11.47 5.01
C VAL A 123 -9.27 -12.55 3.99
N VAL A 124 -10.12 -12.75 2.98
CA VAL A 124 -9.88 -13.71 1.89
C VAL A 124 -8.61 -13.36 1.11
N VAL A 125 -8.40 -12.08 0.80
CA VAL A 125 -7.17 -11.62 0.10
C VAL A 125 -5.94 -11.89 0.96
N MET A 126 -5.96 -11.50 2.24
CA MET A 126 -4.82 -11.69 3.14
C MET A 126 -4.49 -13.18 3.31
N ASN A 127 -5.50 -14.03 3.49
CA ASN A 127 -5.32 -15.48 3.57
C ASN A 127 -4.76 -16.09 2.30
N THR A 128 -5.16 -15.58 1.13
CA THR A 128 -4.68 -16.07 -0.17
C THR A 128 -3.23 -15.68 -0.43
N TYR A 129 -2.83 -14.46 -0.09
CA TYR A 129 -1.53 -13.90 -0.48
C TYR A 129 -0.44 -13.99 0.59
N ARG A 130 -0.78 -14.30 1.85
CA ARG A 130 0.21 -14.48 2.92
C ARG A 130 1.30 -15.52 2.61
N SER A 131 1.00 -16.54 1.79
CA SER A 131 1.95 -17.58 1.36
C SER A 131 2.52 -17.35 -0.04
N ARG A 132 2.03 -16.33 -0.76
CA ARG A 132 2.40 -16.04 -2.16
C ARG A 132 3.35 -14.86 -2.30
N GLY A 133 3.73 -14.24 -1.19
CA GLY A 133 4.68 -13.15 -1.19
C GLY A 133 5.15 -12.80 0.20
N TYR A 134 5.90 -11.71 0.26
CA TYR A 134 6.34 -11.08 1.49
C TYR A 134 5.66 -9.72 1.61
N LEU A 135 4.94 -9.52 2.70
CA LEU A 135 4.22 -8.30 3.02
C LEU A 135 4.92 -7.57 4.15
N ARG A 136 5.07 -6.26 3.99
CA ARG A 136 5.33 -5.31 5.07
C ARG A 136 4.10 -4.43 5.24
N HIS A 137 3.63 -4.25 6.47
CA HIS A 137 2.48 -3.44 6.79
C HIS A 137 2.80 -2.52 7.95
N ILE A 138 2.35 -1.27 7.86
CA ILE A 138 2.44 -0.32 8.95
C ILE A 138 1.22 0.60 8.93
N HIS A 139 0.80 1.04 10.09
CA HIS A 139 -0.11 2.17 10.22
C HIS A 139 0.35 3.07 11.37
N TRP A 140 0.09 4.37 11.25
CA TRP A 140 0.45 5.35 12.25
C TRP A 140 -0.46 6.57 12.18
N TRP A 141 -0.65 7.21 13.33
CA TRP A 141 -1.37 8.48 13.43
C TRP A 141 -0.45 9.63 13.03
N GLY A 142 -0.86 10.42 12.05
CA GLY A 142 -0.07 11.54 11.58
C GLY A 142 -0.85 12.50 10.69
N ARG A 143 -0.12 13.43 10.08
CA ARG A 143 -0.69 14.39 9.13
C ARG A 143 -0.32 13.97 7.72
N HIS A 144 -1.32 13.82 6.85
CA HIS A 144 -1.07 13.66 5.43
C HIS A 144 -0.81 15.02 4.78
N ARG A 145 0.32 15.13 4.08
CA ARG A 145 0.70 16.32 3.31
C ARG A 145 0.69 16.00 1.81
N SER A 146 1.21 14.84 1.46
CA SER A 146 1.24 14.32 0.10
C SER A 146 1.42 12.81 0.08
N ILE A 147 1.06 12.18 -1.04
CA ILE A 147 1.28 10.74 -1.26
C ILE A 147 2.77 10.40 -1.16
N GLY A 148 3.64 11.23 -1.77
CA GLY A 148 5.08 11.00 -1.80
C GLY A 148 5.70 11.02 -0.41
N GLU A 149 5.38 12.05 0.40
CA GLU A 149 5.89 12.17 1.76
C GLU A 149 5.37 11.06 2.68
N SER A 150 4.09 10.70 2.59
CA SER A 150 3.51 9.61 3.38
C SER A 150 4.17 8.26 3.03
N MET A 151 4.46 8.01 1.75
CA MET A 151 5.15 6.80 1.32
C MET A 151 6.63 6.78 1.75
N ALA A 152 7.30 7.93 1.73
CA ALA A 152 8.68 8.06 2.22
C ALA A 152 8.76 7.83 3.74
N GLU A 153 7.80 8.36 4.50
CA GLU A 153 7.68 8.11 5.94
C GLU A 153 7.42 6.63 6.23
N ALA A 154 6.48 6.00 5.52
CA ALA A 154 6.22 4.57 5.67
C ALA A 154 7.49 3.73 5.41
N ARG A 155 8.24 4.05 4.34
CA ARG A 155 9.52 3.40 4.04
C ARG A 155 10.51 3.55 5.19
N ARG A 156 10.70 4.76 5.72
CA ARG A 156 11.63 5.02 6.85
C ARG A 156 11.26 4.20 8.08
N ARG A 157 10.00 4.25 8.50
CA ARG A 157 9.51 3.50 9.67
C ARG A 157 9.65 2.00 9.50
N LEU A 158 9.22 1.49 8.35
CA LEU A 158 9.38 0.08 8.02
C LEU A 158 10.86 -0.32 7.99
N ASP A 159 11.77 0.51 7.48
CA ASP A 159 13.21 0.19 7.47
C ASP A 159 13.83 0.27 8.88
N ALA A 160 13.27 1.09 9.77
CA ALA A 160 13.59 1.17 11.19
C ALA A 160 13.04 -0.01 12.02
N GLY A 161 12.33 -0.95 11.38
CA GLY A 161 11.78 -2.12 12.06
C GLY A 161 10.35 -1.96 12.56
N GLU A 162 9.74 -0.77 12.46
CA GLU A 162 8.33 -0.59 12.80
C GLU A 162 7.41 -1.39 11.86
N GLY A 163 6.21 -1.74 12.33
CA GLY A 163 5.21 -2.45 11.54
C GLY A 163 5.37 -3.97 11.50
N ARG A 164 4.40 -4.63 10.85
CA ARG A 164 4.28 -6.09 10.79
C ARG A 164 4.81 -6.64 9.48
N ARG A 165 5.41 -7.83 9.54
CA ARG A 165 5.86 -8.60 8.37
C ARG A 165 5.09 -9.90 8.30
N VAL A 166 4.65 -10.27 7.10
CA VAL A 166 3.90 -11.51 6.87
C VAL A 166 4.47 -12.21 5.64
N GLY A 167 4.61 -13.53 5.73
CA GLY A 167 5.08 -14.38 4.65
C GLY A 167 6.57 -14.73 4.75
N GLU A 168 6.99 -15.69 3.93
CA GLU A 168 8.34 -16.23 3.96
C GLU A 168 9.34 -15.32 3.22
N PRO A 169 10.53 -15.07 3.77
CA PRO A 169 11.59 -14.26 3.15
C PRO A 169 12.31 -15.04 2.04
N ARG A 170 11.61 -15.36 0.94
CA ARG A 170 12.16 -16.28 -0.08
C ARG A 170 13.26 -15.67 -0.93
N ASP A 171 13.21 -14.37 -1.19
CA ASP A 171 14.20 -13.70 -2.06
C ASP A 171 15.16 -12.80 -1.29
N ARG A 172 16.19 -12.31 -1.99
CA ARG A 172 17.24 -11.47 -1.42
C ARG A 172 16.69 -10.17 -0.82
N TRP A 173 15.61 -9.62 -1.37
CA TRP A 173 15.03 -8.38 -0.88
C TRP A 173 14.37 -8.62 0.49
N ALA A 174 13.54 -9.66 0.61
CA ALA A 174 12.84 -9.99 1.85
C ALA A 174 13.81 -10.46 2.95
N ARG A 175 14.85 -11.22 2.61
CA ARG A 175 15.89 -11.65 3.58
C ARG A 175 16.67 -10.46 4.13
N ARG A 176 17.04 -9.50 3.27
CA ARG A 176 17.70 -8.26 3.71
C ARG A 176 16.81 -7.45 4.64
N ASP A 177 15.50 -7.41 4.38
CA ASP A 177 14.56 -6.73 5.29
C ASP A 177 14.56 -7.37 6.68
N GLN A 178 14.43 -8.70 6.76
CA GLN A 178 14.47 -9.40 8.03
C GLN A 178 15.81 -9.25 8.78
N GLN A 179 16.93 -9.25 8.05
CA GLN A 179 18.24 -9.01 8.65
C GLN A 179 18.34 -7.60 9.27
N ARG A 180 17.80 -6.58 8.59
CA ARG A 180 17.71 -5.23 9.16
C ARG A 180 16.86 -5.20 10.43
N MET A 181 15.73 -5.89 10.45
CA MET A 181 14.89 -5.99 11.65
C MET A 181 15.63 -6.64 12.82
N ALA A 182 16.33 -7.75 12.58
CA ALA A 182 17.10 -8.43 13.61
C ALA A 182 18.24 -7.54 14.15
N GLY A 183 18.90 -6.78 13.26
CA GLY A 183 19.90 -5.79 13.65
C GLY A 183 19.32 -4.65 14.50
N ALA A 184 18.18 -4.08 14.10
CA ALA A 184 17.50 -3.02 14.84
C ALA A 184 17.01 -3.48 16.22
N ALA A 185 16.51 -4.72 16.34
CA ALA A 185 16.12 -5.30 17.63
C ALA A 185 17.32 -5.57 18.56
N SER A 186 18.53 -5.70 17.99
CA SER A 186 19.76 -5.98 18.75
C SER A 186 20.48 -4.70 19.22
N ASP A 187 20.06 -3.52 18.75
CA ASP A 187 20.62 -2.22 19.11
C ASP A 187 19.53 -1.29 19.66
N PRO A 188 19.11 -1.45 20.94
CA PRO A 188 18.01 -0.69 21.53
C PRO A 188 18.35 0.77 21.88
N ALA A 189 19.52 1.29 21.44
CA ALA A 189 20.06 2.59 21.86
C ALA A 189 19.98 3.70 20.78
N ARG A 190 19.01 3.64 19.86
CA ARG A 190 18.71 4.72 18.91
C ARG A 190 17.28 5.22 19.00
#